data_AF-A0A4D5RR70-F1
#
_entry.id   AF-A0A4D5RR70-F1
#
_cell.length_a   1.000
_cell.length_b   1.000
_cell.length_c   1.000
_cell.angle_alpha   90.00
_cell.angle_beta   90.00
_cell.angle_gamma   90.00
#
_symmetry.space_group_name_H-M   'P 1'
#
loop_
_entity.id
_entity.type
_entity.pdbx_description
1 polymer ?
#
loop_
_entity_poly.entity_id
_entity_poly.type
_entity_poly.pdbx_seq_one_letter_code
_entity_poly.pdbx_strand_id
1 'polypeptide(L)'
;LWGLFAGGLGNVAGRGRRCNDASQEEEEATAGMRLMLMGAELRPYVFFVGTSELMGHVWSGTGSEPTPALQGNLLMMDHFQYVALLNGLVVELKLQGVISLDLTGSIQISLWNRNSHSVVKTSGAALVQASAALNSGAASSNIQVNVAGDTHLEFITDLEFYEKPYKMCIQMTQPGLVLRHNVRKHEGVTGRKHLVRTLKKRFQFIAGKSYALHRKNCEYCSIMLAEV
;
A
#
# COMPACT_ATOMS: atom_id res chain seq x y z
N LEU A 1 -9.66 0.04 5.13
CA LEU A 1 -10.24 -1.19 4.53
C LEU A 1 -10.35 -0.95 3.03
N TRP A 2 -10.03 -1.93 2.20
CA TRP A 2 -10.08 -1.81 0.74
C TRP A 2 -10.96 -2.97 0.23
N GLY A 3 -11.80 -2.71 -0.75
CA GLY A 3 -12.72 -3.71 -1.28
C GLY A 3 -12.96 -3.51 -2.76
N LEU A 4 -13.00 -4.62 -3.50
CA LEU A 4 -13.41 -4.64 -4.90
C LEU A 4 -14.88 -5.02 -4.96
N PHE A 5 -15.63 -4.42 -5.87
CA PHE A 5 -17.00 -4.80 -6.16
C PHE A 5 -17.17 -5.03 -7.66
N ALA A 6 -17.98 -6.01 -8.01
CA ALA A 6 -18.32 -6.32 -9.38
C ALA A 6 -19.77 -6.84 -9.46
N GLY A 7 -20.48 -6.47 -10.51
CA GLY A 7 -21.85 -6.88 -10.84
C GLY A 7 -21.98 -7.15 -12.34
N GLY A 8 -23.00 -7.90 -12.77
CA GLY A 8 -23.30 -8.13 -14.19
C GLY A 8 -22.27 -8.96 -15.00
N LEU A 9 -21.18 -9.46 -14.40
CA LEU A 9 -20.11 -10.19 -15.12
C LEU A 9 -20.51 -11.60 -15.61
N GLY A 10 -21.64 -12.13 -15.15
CA GLY A 10 -22.11 -13.48 -15.51
C GLY A 10 -22.39 -13.67 -17.00
N ASN A 11 -22.71 -12.58 -17.72
CA ASN A 11 -22.96 -12.60 -19.16
C ASN A 11 -21.66 -12.68 -19.99
N VAL A 12 -20.53 -12.22 -19.44
CA VAL A 12 -19.23 -12.20 -20.11
C VAL A 12 -18.54 -13.56 -20.06
N ALA A 13 -18.72 -14.32 -18.97
CA ALA A 13 -18.10 -15.63 -18.77
C ALA A 13 -18.78 -16.79 -19.52
N GLY A 14 -19.79 -16.52 -20.36
CA GLY A 14 -20.54 -17.53 -21.10
C GLY A 14 -21.44 -18.35 -20.17
N ARG A 15 -22.71 -17.93 -20.02
CA ARG A 15 -23.69 -18.68 -19.21
C ARG A 15 -23.99 -20.03 -19.89
N GLY A 16 -23.45 -21.11 -19.31
CA GLY A 16 -24.00 -22.45 -19.51
C GLY A 16 -25.46 -22.44 -19.06
N ARG A 17 -26.38 -22.68 -19.99
CA ARG A 17 -27.83 -22.80 -19.74
C ARG A 17 -28.09 -23.81 -18.62
N ARG A 18 -28.38 -23.32 -17.42
CA ARG A 18 -29.36 -23.88 -16.45
C ARG A 18 -29.33 -23.03 -15.19
N CYS A 19 -30.27 -22.09 -15.12
CA CYS A 19 -31.12 -21.82 -13.96
C CYS A 19 -32.12 -20.75 -14.43
N ASN A 20 -33.37 -21.18 -14.58
CA ASN A 20 -34.51 -20.29 -14.76
C ASN A 20 -34.66 -19.49 -13.47
N ASP A 21 -34.25 -18.23 -13.51
CA ASP A 21 -34.90 -17.17 -12.72
C ASP A 21 -35.16 -16.03 -13.69
N ALA A 22 -36.43 -15.97 -14.12
CA ALA A 22 -36.96 -14.94 -14.98
C ALA A 22 -37.26 -13.69 -14.15
N SER A 23 -36.20 -12.97 -13.72
CA SER A 23 -36.26 -11.59 -13.20
C SER A 23 -34.86 -11.02 -12.94
N GLN A 24 -33.86 -11.34 -13.75
CA GLN A 24 -32.64 -10.54 -13.79
C GLN A 24 -32.82 -9.55 -14.93
N GLU A 25 -33.18 -8.31 -14.60
CA GLU A 25 -32.85 -7.17 -15.46
C GLU A 25 -31.40 -7.35 -15.92
N GLU A 26 -31.11 -7.05 -17.19
CA GLU A 26 -29.76 -7.13 -17.72
C GLU A 26 -28.85 -6.18 -16.93
N GLU A 27 -28.32 -6.65 -15.80
CA GLU A 27 -27.44 -5.86 -14.96
C GLU A 27 -26.19 -5.54 -15.79
N GLU A 28 -26.00 -4.25 -16.04
CA GLU A 28 -24.85 -3.76 -16.77
C GLU A 28 -23.57 -4.18 -16.04
N ALA A 29 -22.67 -4.85 -16.76
CA ALA A 29 -21.40 -5.28 -16.21
C ALA A 29 -20.63 -4.08 -15.65
N THR A 30 -20.44 -4.06 -14.33
CA THR A 30 -19.83 -2.94 -13.63
C THR A 30 -18.83 -3.46 -12.62
N ALA A 31 -17.65 -2.84 -12.52
CA ALA A 31 -16.70 -3.14 -11.46
C ALA A 31 -16.01 -1.86 -10.96
N GLY A 32 -15.59 -1.90 -9.70
CA GLY A 32 -14.85 -0.80 -9.10
C GLY A 32 -14.20 -1.18 -7.77
N MET A 33 -13.59 -0.20 -7.13
CA MET A 33 -13.00 -0.35 -5.81
C MET A 33 -13.49 0.73 -4.84
N ARG A 34 -13.58 0.35 -3.56
CA ARG A 34 -13.80 1.26 -2.43
C ARG A 34 -12.62 1.21 -1.48
N LEU A 35 -12.24 2.38 -1.02
CA LEU A 35 -11.01 2.59 -0.26
C LEU A 35 -11.35 3.39 0.98
N MET A 36 -10.86 2.91 2.12
CA MET A 36 -10.97 3.62 3.38
C MET A 36 -9.58 3.77 3.98
N LEU A 37 -9.20 5.03 4.20
CA LEU A 37 -7.89 5.45 4.67
C LEU A 37 -8.03 6.27 5.96
N MET A 38 -7.34 5.86 7.02
CA MET A 38 -7.40 6.50 8.36
C MET A 38 -8.82 6.72 8.90
N GLY A 39 -9.77 5.85 8.54
CA GLY A 39 -11.18 5.95 8.95
C GLY A 39 -12.06 6.82 8.05
N ALA A 40 -11.50 7.51 7.06
CA ALA A 40 -12.24 8.22 6.04
C ALA A 40 -12.47 7.33 4.81
N GLU A 41 -13.72 7.27 4.34
CA GLU A 41 -14.07 6.59 3.08
C GLU A 41 -13.81 7.53 1.91
N LEU A 42 -13.00 7.08 0.95
CA LEU A 42 -12.70 7.82 -0.27
C LEU A 42 -13.80 7.56 -1.31
N ARG A 43 -13.94 8.49 -2.27
CA ARG A 43 -14.87 8.31 -3.40
C ARG A 43 -14.55 6.98 -4.11
N PRO A 44 -15.54 6.09 -4.30
CA PRO A 44 -15.34 4.84 -5.02
C PRO A 44 -14.81 5.12 -6.43
N TYR A 45 -13.84 4.32 -6.85
CA TYR A 45 -13.29 4.35 -8.20
C TYR A 45 -13.97 3.27 -9.03
N VAL A 46 -14.62 3.65 -10.14
CA VAL A 46 -15.30 2.72 -11.04
C VAL A 46 -14.37 2.46 -12.22
N PHE A 47 -14.09 1.20 -12.51
CA PHE A 47 -13.19 0.80 -13.60
C PHE A 47 -13.87 0.88 -14.95
N PHE A 48 -15.12 0.42 -15.03
CA PHE A 48 -15.94 0.44 -16.23
C PHE A 48 -17.41 0.32 -15.84
N VAL A 49 -18.28 0.82 -16.72
CA VAL A 49 -19.73 0.68 -16.67
C VAL A 49 -20.22 0.18 -18.02
N GLY A 50 -20.82 -1.01 -18.03
CA GLY A 50 -21.33 -1.66 -19.23
C GLY A 50 -20.33 -2.62 -19.88
N THR A 51 -20.89 -3.54 -20.68
CA THR A 51 -20.13 -4.60 -21.34
C THR A 51 -19.24 -4.08 -22.48
N SER A 52 -19.65 -3.02 -23.17
CA SER A 52 -18.88 -2.41 -24.26
C SER A 52 -17.57 -1.79 -23.78
N GLU A 53 -17.59 -1.06 -22.65
CA GLU A 53 -16.41 -0.44 -22.06
C GLU A 53 -15.45 -1.51 -21.52
N LEU A 54 -15.97 -2.52 -20.80
CA LEU A 54 -15.19 -3.67 -20.37
C LEU A 54 -14.48 -4.36 -21.53
N MET A 55 -15.23 -4.69 -22.59
CA MET A 55 -14.67 -5.33 -23.77
C MET A 55 -13.64 -4.43 -24.45
N GLY A 56 -13.90 -3.12 -24.51
CA GLY A 56 -12.91 -2.13 -24.97
C GLY A 56 -11.59 -2.25 -24.22
N HIS A 57 -11.62 -2.33 -22.88
CA HIS A 57 -10.42 -2.50 -22.05
C HIS A 57 -9.72 -3.85 -22.26
N VAL A 58 -10.47 -4.94 -22.44
CA VAL A 58 -9.91 -6.27 -22.71
C VAL A 58 -9.22 -6.32 -24.07
N TRP A 59 -9.84 -5.77 -25.12
CA TRP A 59 -9.27 -5.77 -26.48
C TRP A 59 -8.10 -4.80 -26.65
N SER A 60 -8.18 -3.63 -26.03
CA SER A 60 -7.09 -2.65 -26.05
C SER A 60 -5.94 -3.02 -25.11
N GLY A 61 -6.15 -3.97 -24.20
CA GLY A 61 -5.15 -4.39 -23.23
C GLY A 61 -4.76 -3.29 -22.24
N THR A 62 -5.59 -2.27 -22.03
CA THR A 62 -5.29 -1.12 -21.16
C THR A 62 -5.01 -1.51 -19.71
N GLY A 63 -5.49 -2.67 -19.26
CA GLY A 63 -5.19 -3.20 -17.93
C GLY A 63 -3.81 -3.84 -17.81
N SER A 64 -3.14 -4.15 -18.93
CA SER A 64 -1.88 -4.89 -18.91
C SER A 64 -0.69 -4.07 -18.42
N GLU A 65 -0.75 -2.75 -18.59
CA GLU A 65 0.24 -1.82 -18.06
C GLU A 65 -0.06 -1.47 -16.59
N PRO A 66 0.97 -1.31 -15.73
CA PRO A 66 0.77 -0.89 -14.36
C PRO A 66 0.13 0.50 -14.29
N THR A 67 -1.10 0.57 -13.79
CA THR A 67 -1.85 1.81 -13.64
C THR A 67 -1.92 2.23 -12.15
N PRO A 68 -1.56 3.47 -11.80
CA PRO A 68 -1.67 3.96 -10.43
C PRO A 68 -3.14 4.22 -10.08
N ALA A 69 -3.63 3.54 -9.05
CA ALA A 69 -4.97 3.71 -8.49
C ALA A 69 -5.03 4.78 -7.40
N LEU A 70 -3.98 4.89 -6.58
CA LEU A 70 -3.88 5.87 -5.50
C LEU A 70 -2.43 6.27 -5.30
N GLN A 71 -2.15 7.57 -5.33
CA GLN A 71 -0.86 8.12 -4.95
C GLN A 71 -1.07 9.30 -4.02
N GLY A 72 -0.44 9.29 -2.85
CA GLY A 72 -0.63 10.36 -1.89
C GLY A 72 0.34 10.33 -0.71
N ASN A 73 0.54 11.51 -0.14
CA ASN A 73 1.30 11.70 1.10
C ASN A 73 0.35 12.20 2.19
N LEU A 74 0.39 11.56 3.34
CA LEU A 74 -0.46 11.86 4.48
C LEU A 74 0.39 12.18 5.70
N LEU A 75 0.10 13.31 6.33
CA LEU A 75 0.64 13.67 7.63
C LEU A 75 -0.18 12.96 8.71
N MET A 76 0.38 11.92 9.31
CA MET A 76 -0.29 11.15 10.36
C MET A 76 -0.13 11.74 11.76
N MET A 77 1.02 12.32 12.04
CA MET A 77 1.34 12.90 13.34
C MET A 77 1.89 14.30 13.12
N ASP A 78 1.33 15.27 13.81
CA ASP A 78 1.88 16.62 13.88
C ASP A 78 1.63 17.14 15.29
N HIS A 79 2.66 17.06 16.14
CA HIS A 79 2.62 17.53 17.51
C HIS A 79 3.70 18.57 17.71
N PHE A 80 3.30 19.71 18.27
CA PHE A 80 4.18 20.82 18.57
C PHE A 80 3.91 21.34 19.96
N GLN A 81 4.95 21.38 20.81
CA GLN A 81 4.79 21.78 22.20
C GLN A 81 6.03 22.50 22.74
N TYR A 82 5.79 23.55 23.50
CA TYR A 82 6.79 24.16 24.36
C TYR A 82 6.66 23.61 25.78
N VAL A 83 7.78 23.20 26.36
CA VAL A 83 7.87 22.72 27.73
C VAL A 83 8.82 23.62 28.51
N ALA A 84 8.28 24.36 29.49
CA ALA A 84 9.08 25.11 30.44
C ALA A 84 9.63 24.17 31.52
N LEU A 85 10.96 24.13 31.65
CA LEU A 85 11.65 23.35 32.67
C LEU A 85 11.71 24.11 34.00
N LEU A 86 11.87 23.38 35.10
CA LEU A 86 11.99 23.96 36.45
C LEU A 86 13.18 24.93 36.60
N ASN A 87 14.20 24.82 35.75
CA ASN A 87 15.35 25.73 35.73
C ASN A 87 15.12 26.99 34.87
N GLY A 88 13.90 27.22 34.38
CA GLY A 88 13.53 28.39 33.57
C GLY A 88 13.88 28.27 32.08
N LEU A 89 14.51 27.17 31.64
CA LEU A 89 14.77 26.92 30.22
C LEU A 89 13.49 26.44 29.52
N VAL A 90 13.33 26.85 28.26
CA VAL A 90 12.21 26.41 27.42
C VAL A 90 12.72 25.41 26.39
N VAL A 91 12.10 24.24 26.34
CA VAL A 91 12.35 23.21 25.32
C VAL A 91 11.21 23.23 24.31
N GLU A 92 11.57 23.28 23.05
CA GLU A 92 10.69 23.11 21.90
C GLU A 92 10.71 21.64 21.47
N LEU A 93 9.56 20.98 21.52
CA LEU A 93 9.36 19.60 21.08
C LEU A 93 8.52 19.60 19.80
N LYS A 94 9.04 18.97 18.74
CA LYS A 94 8.30 18.70 17.50
C LYS A 94 8.29 17.21 17.23
N LEU A 95 7.13 16.65 16.91
CA LEU A 95 6.97 15.29 16.42
C LEU A 95 6.12 15.31 15.16
N GLN A 96 6.69 14.89 14.05
CA GLN A 96 6.03 14.83 12.75
C GLN A 96 6.13 13.42 12.19
N GLY A 97 5.03 12.89 11.67
CA GLY A 97 4.93 11.56 11.10
C GLY A 97 4.24 11.65 9.76
N VAL A 98 4.89 11.22 8.70
CA VAL A 98 4.37 11.23 7.33
C VAL A 98 4.37 9.81 6.78
N ILE A 99 3.31 9.44 6.08
CA ILE A 99 3.23 8.22 5.29
C ILE A 99 2.97 8.58 3.83
N SER A 100 3.71 7.97 2.92
CA SER A 100 3.49 7.99 1.48
C SER A 100 2.91 6.64 1.07
N LEU A 101 1.88 6.65 0.22
CA LEU A 101 1.22 5.46 -0.30
C LEU A 101 1.14 5.56 -1.83
N ASP A 102 1.46 4.47 -2.49
CA ASP A 102 1.34 4.27 -3.93
C ASP A 102 0.75 2.88 -4.21
N LEU A 103 -0.47 2.86 -4.73
CA LEU A 103 -1.19 1.64 -5.11
C LEU A 103 -1.23 1.58 -6.63
N THR A 104 -0.64 0.54 -7.20
CA THR A 104 -0.61 0.29 -8.64
C THR A 104 -1.17 -1.10 -8.94
N GLY A 105 -1.90 -1.22 -10.04
CA GLY A 105 -2.50 -2.48 -10.47
C GLY A 105 -2.26 -2.75 -11.95
N SER A 106 -2.01 -4.01 -12.28
CA SER A 106 -2.06 -4.51 -13.66
C SER A 106 -2.83 -5.83 -13.71
N ILE A 107 -3.52 -6.05 -14.82
CA ILE A 107 -4.36 -7.21 -15.08
C ILE A 107 -4.15 -7.61 -16.55
N GLN A 108 -3.79 -8.86 -16.76
CA GLN A 108 -3.64 -9.48 -18.05
C GLN A 108 -4.65 -10.61 -18.17
N ILE A 109 -5.50 -10.55 -19.19
CA ILE A 109 -6.55 -11.55 -19.44
C ILE A 109 -6.31 -12.14 -20.82
N SER A 110 -6.18 -13.46 -20.91
CA SER A 110 -6.16 -14.17 -22.19
C SER A 110 -7.41 -15.02 -22.31
N LEU A 111 -8.34 -14.60 -23.17
CA LEU A 111 -9.55 -15.38 -23.48
C LEU A 111 -9.21 -16.67 -24.27
N TRP A 112 -8.14 -16.64 -25.06
CA TRP A 112 -7.69 -17.80 -25.83
C TRP A 112 -7.07 -18.89 -24.95
N ASN A 113 -6.15 -18.49 -24.07
CA ASN A 113 -5.51 -19.39 -23.12
C ASN A 113 -6.37 -19.66 -21.87
N ARG A 114 -7.52 -18.97 -21.75
CA ARG A 114 -8.45 -19.03 -20.62
C ARG A 114 -7.78 -18.84 -19.26
N ASN A 115 -6.87 -17.87 -19.20
CA ASN A 115 -6.17 -17.50 -17.98
C ASN A 115 -6.24 -16.00 -17.71
N SER A 116 -6.02 -15.63 -16.46
CA SER A 116 -5.93 -14.26 -15.99
C SER A 116 -4.81 -14.17 -14.95
N HIS A 117 -3.91 -13.21 -15.13
CA HIS A 117 -2.85 -12.88 -14.20
C HIS A 117 -3.01 -11.42 -13.79
N SER A 118 -3.13 -11.18 -12.49
CA SER A 118 -3.33 -9.86 -11.92
C SER A 118 -2.29 -9.61 -10.84
N VAL A 119 -1.72 -8.40 -10.84
CA VAL A 119 -0.72 -7.96 -9.88
C VAL A 119 -1.14 -6.61 -9.32
N VAL A 120 -1.32 -6.55 -8.01
CA VAL A 120 -1.55 -5.32 -7.28
C VAL A 120 -0.34 -5.06 -6.40
N LYS A 121 0.39 -3.99 -6.69
CA LYS A 121 1.55 -3.56 -5.90
C LYS A 121 1.16 -2.37 -5.03
N THR A 122 1.32 -2.54 -3.73
CA THR A 122 1.16 -1.48 -2.75
C THR A 122 2.54 -1.12 -2.20
N SER A 123 3.01 0.07 -2.54
CA SER A 123 4.23 0.65 -1.99
C SER A 123 3.86 1.69 -0.94
N GLY A 124 4.56 1.66 0.19
CA GLY A 124 4.37 2.60 1.27
C GLY A 124 5.71 3.03 1.84
N ALA A 125 5.85 4.29 2.21
CA ALA A 125 7.01 4.77 2.93
C ALA A 125 6.56 5.58 4.14
N ALA A 126 7.16 5.34 5.29
CA ALA A 126 6.88 6.06 6.52
C ALA A 126 8.14 6.80 7.00
N LEU A 127 7.95 8.03 7.44
CA LEU A 127 8.97 8.86 8.07
C LEU A 127 8.40 9.43 9.36
N VAL A 128 9.05 9.12 10.49
CA VAL A 128 8.78 9.77 11.76
C VAL A 128 10.00 10.59 12.15
N GLN A 129 9.79 11.89 12.33
CA GLN A 129 10.78 12.85 12.76
C GLN A 129 10.39 13.41 14.13
N ALA A 130 11.26 13.25 15.11
CA ALA A 130 11.17 13.94 16.38
C ALA A 130 12.33 14.93 16.51
N SER A 131 12.06 16.12 17.02
CA SER A 131 13.09 17.09 17.35
C SER A 131 12.83 17.72 18.71
N ALA A 132 13.91 17.91 19.46
CA ALA A 132 13.91 18.62 20.72
C ALA A 132 14.98 19.71 20.64
N ALA A 133 14.56 20.97 20.69
CA ALA A 133 15.46 22.12 20.64
C ALA A 133 15.35 22.91 21.95
N LEU A 134 16.51 23.27 22.49
CA LEU A 134 16.65 24.17 23.62
C LEU A 134 17.52 25.32 23.13
N ASN A 135 16.96 26.53 23.17
CA ASN A 135 17.68 27.73 22.81
C ASN A 135 17.64 28.70 23.99
N SER A 136 18.82 29.03 24.52
CA SER A 136 19.00 29.98 25.60
C SER A 136 20.15 30.92 25.28
N GLY A 137 20.22 32.08 25.95
CA GLY A 137 21.31 33.02 25.72
C GLY A 137 22.71 32.44 25.98
N ALA A 138 22.83 31.44 26.87
CA ALA A 138 24.10 30.82 27.24
C ALA A 138 24.43 29.54 26.45
N ALA A 139 23.42 28.75 26.07
CA ALA A 139 23.64 27.48 25.38
C ALA A 139 22.47 27.12 24.44
N SER A 140 22.80 26.45 23.35
CA SER A 140 21.89 25.88 22.37
C SER A 140 22.11 24.37 22.26
N SER A 141 21.04 23.59 22.29
CA SER A 141 21.08 22.15 22.09
C SER A 141 19.92 21.73 21.20
N ASN A 142 20.19 20.92 20.19
CA ASN A 142 19.18 20.40 19.28
C ASN A 142 19.44 18.90 19.05
N ILE A 143 18.42 18.10 19.30
CA ILE A 143 18.42 16.67 19.05
C ILE A 143 17.33 16.39 18.03
N GLN A 144 17.69 15.77 16.91
CA GLN A 144 16.76 15.31 15.88
C GLN A 144 16.90 13.80 15.72
N VAL A 145 15.77 13.11 15.76
CA VAL A 145 15.65 11.67 15.57
C VAL A 145 14.75 11.44 14.37
N ASN A 146 15.28 10.78 13.35
CA ASN A 146 14.53 10.40 12.17
C ASN A 146 14.49 8.87 12.07
N VAL A 147 13.29 8.31 11.97
CA VAL A 147 13.05 6.90 11.70
C VAL A 147 12.31 6.80 10.38
N ALA A 148 12.91 6.13 9.40
CA ALA A 148 12.35 5.98 8.07
C ALA A 148 12.33 4.52 7.66
N GLY A 149 11.28 4.09 6.97
CA GLY A 149 11.17 2.75 6.39
C GLY A 149 10.24 2.74 5.20
N ASP A 150 10.63 2.01 4.17
CA ASP A 150 9.87 1.72 2.96
C ASP A 150 9.39 0.26 2.99
N THR A 151 8.15 0.03 2.58
CA THR A 151 7.49 -1.26 2.56
C THR A 151 6.84 -1.46 1.21
N HIS A 152 7.04 -2.62 0.62
CA HIS A 152 6.33 -3.02 -0.58
C HIS A 152 5.51 -4.27 -0.26
N LEU A 153 4.34 -4.36 -0.85
CA LEU A 153 3.45 -5.50 -0.71
C LEU A 153 2.91 -5.84 -2.09
N GLU A 154 3.10 -7.08 -2.51
CA GLU A 154 2.64 -7.57 -3.80
C GLU A 154 1.53 -8.59 -3.58
N PHE A 155 0.41 -8.35 -4.24
CA PHE A 155 -0.73 -9.24 -4.26
C PHE A 155 -0.91 -9.74 -5.68
N ILE A 156 -0.58 -11.01 -5.89
CA ILE A 156 -0.61 -11.67 -7.19
C ILE A 156 -1.80 -12.63 -7.19
N THR A 157 -2.63 -12.56 -8.22
CA THR A 157 -3.75 -13.48 -8.41
C THR A 157 -3.71 -14.09 -9.80
N ASP A 158 -3.61 -15.41 -9.82
CA ASP A 158 -3.67 -16.23 -11.00
C ASP A 158 -4.99 -16.99 -11.02
N LEU A 159 -5.67 -16.93 -12.16
CA LEU A 159 -6.96 -17.59 -12.38
C LEU A 159 -6.90 -18.37 -13.69
N GLU A 160 -7.18 -19.66 -13.61
CA GLU A 160 -7.36 -20.54 -14.76
C GLU A 160 -8.84 -20.93 -14.86
N PHE A 161 -9.49 -20.52 -15.95
CA PHE A 161 -10.92 -20.72 -16.18
C PHE A 161 -11.21 -21.70 -17.33
N TYR A 162 -10.25 -22.59 -17.64
CA TYR A 162 -10.39 -23.60 -18.69
C TYR A 162 -11.42 -24.70 -18.35
N GLU A 163 -11.32 -25.30 -17.17
CA GLU A 163 -12.22 -26.34 -16.66
C GLU A 163 -12.88 -25.92 -15.33
N LYS A 164 -14.10 -26.43 -15.07
CA LYS A 164 -14.79 -26.22 -13.80
C LYS A 164 -14.46 -27.39 -12.85
N PRO A 165 -14.14 -27.15 -11.56
CA PRO A 165 -14.10 -25.85 -10.87
C PRO A 165 -12.88 -25.01 -11.27
N TYR A 166 -13.07 -23.70 -11.41
CA TYR A 166 -11.99 -22.77 -11.74
C TYR A 166 -10.90 -22.81 -10.68
N LYS A 167 -9.63 -22.86 -11.11
CA LYS A 167 -8.49 -22.86 -10.21
C LYS A 167 -8.05 -21.42 -10.00
N MET A 168 -7.90 -21.02 -8.75
CA MET A 168 -7.47 -19.68 -8.36
C MET A 168 -6.33 -19.79 -7.35
N CYS A 169 -5.22 -19.12 -7.64
CA CYS A 169 -4.09 -18.99 -6.74
C CYS A 169 -3.88 -17.51 -6.39
N ILE A 170 -3.88 -17.21 -5.10
CA ILE A 170 -3.63 -15.90 -4.55
C ILE A 170 -2.33 -15.95 -3.74
N GLN A 171 -1.42 -15.02 -4.01
CA GLN A 171 -0.17 -14.87 -3.28
C GLN A 171 -0.08 -13.46 -2.71
N MET A 172 0.29 -13.37 -1.43
CA MET A 172 0.55 -12.11 -0.76
C MET A 172 1.97 -12.15 -0.21
N THR A 173 2.85 -11.37 -0.83
CA THR A 173 4.28 -11.35 -0.52
C THR A 173 4.69 -9.96 -0.08
N GLN A 174 5.52 -9.92 0.96
CA GLN A 174 6.13 -8.71 1.48
C GLN A 174 7.65 -8.89 1.40
N PRO A 175 8.36 -8.20 0.49
CA PRO A 175 9.83 -8.18 0.50
C PRO A 175 10.39 -7.62 1.81
N GLY A 176 11.65 -7.93 2.09
CA GLY A 176 12.34 -7.41 3.26
C GLY A 176 12.48 -5.90 3.21
N LEU A 177 12.41 -5.25 4.37
CA LEU A 177 12.51 -3.79 4.50
C LEU A 177 13.72 -3.41 5.35
N VAL A 178 14.26 -2.22 5.10
CA VAL A 178 15.38 -1.65 5.87
C VAL A 178 14.90 -0.44 6.63
N LEU A 179 14.81 -0.59 7.95
CA LEU A 179 14.47 0.51 8.85
C LEU A 179 15.73 1.34 9.15
N ARG A 180 15.68 2.64 8.84
CA ARG A 180 16.79 3.58 8.98
C ARG A 180 16.54 4.51 10.17
N HIS A 181 17.43 4.47 11.15
CA HIS A 181 17.37 5.28 12.36
C HIS A 181 18.54 6.26 12.37
N ASN A 182 18.26 7.55 12.27
CA ASN A 182 19.28 8.60 12.26
C ASN A 182 19.07 9.53 13.44
N VAL A 183 20.07 9.62 14.32
CA VAL A 183 20.09 10.55 15.44
C VAL A 183 21.14 11.61 15.17
N ARG A 184 20.72 12.87 15.10
CA ARG A 184 21.58 14.04 14.96
C ARG A 184 21.51 14.83 16.26
N LYS A 185 22.68 15.11 16.83
CA LYS A 185 22.84 15.95 18.02
C LYS A 185 23.71 17.13 17.68
N HIS A 186 23.27 18.32 18.07
CA HIS A 186 23.98 19.57 17.90
C HIS A 186 23.99 20.32 19.23
N GLU A 187 25.16 20.58 19.79
CA GLU A 187 25.33 21.37 21.02
C GLU A 187 26.28 22.51 20.75
N GLY A 188 25.92 23.71 21.21
CA GLY A 188 26.73 24.92 21.11
C GLY A 188 26.60 25.76 22.37
N VAL A 189 27.73 26.23 22.91
CA VAL A 189 27.75 27.14 24.07
C VAL A 189 28.17 28.53 23.62
N THR A 190 27.34 29.54 23.92
CA THR A 190 27.57 30.92 23.52
C THR A 190 28.86 31.44 24.19
N GLY A 191 29.75 32.06 23.43
CA GLY A 191 31.02 32.60 23.94
C GLY A 191 32.17 31.59 24.09
N ARG A 192 31.96 30.30 23.78
CA ARG A 192 33.05 29.30 23.68
C ARG A 192 33.09 28.71 22.27
N LYS A 193 34.28 28.27 21.82
CA LYS A 193 34.42 27.45 20.59
C LYS A 193 33.92 26.01 20.77
N HIS A 194 32.95 25.79 21.66
CA HIS A 194 32.42 24.46 21.96
C HIS A 194 31.21 24.20 21.07
N LEU A 195 31.44 23.46 19.99
CA LEU A 195 30.43 23.03 19.04
C LEU A 195 30.55 21.51 18.86
N VAL A 196 29.59 20.75 19.37
CA VAL A 196 29.57 19.29 19.25
C VAL A 196 28.49 18.92 18.24
N ARG A 197 28.90 18.22 17.18
CA ARG A 197 28.00 17.65 16.17
C ARG A 197 28.21 16.16 16.13
N THR A 198 27.18 15.40 16.47
CA THR A 198 27.23 13.93 16.45
C THR A 198 26.11 13.41 15.58
N LEU A 199 26.46 12.54 14.62
CA LEU A 199 25.50 11.81 13.80
C LEU A 199 25.68 10.33 14.07
N LYS A 200 24.63 9.69 14.58
CA LYS A 200 24.59 8.24 14.77
C LYS A 200 23.55 7.65 13.83
N LYS A 201 24.00 6.80 12.91
CA LYS A 201 23.15 6.06 11.99
C LYS A 201 23.03 4.61 12.46
N ARG A 202 21.83 4.06 12.43
CA ARG A 202 21.54 2.65 12.69
C ARG A 202 20.62 2.13 11.59
N PHE A 203 20.85 0.89 11.20
CA PHE A 203 20.05 0.19 10.21
C PHE A 203 19.55 -1.09 10.84
N GLN A 204 18.28 -1.41 10.63
CA GLN A 204 17.70 -2.67 11.05
C GLN A 204 17.03 -3.31 9.83
N PHE A 205 17.45 -4.52 9.50
CA PHE A 205 16.84 -5.31 8.45
C PHE A 205 15.69 -6.13 9.02
N ILE A 206 14.54 -6.08 8.36
CA ILE A 206 13.39 -6.93 8.66
C ILE A 206 13.21 -7.86 7.45
N ALA A 207 13.28 -9.16 7.70
CA ALA A 207 13.16 -10.17 6.66
C ALA A 207 11.79 -10.13 5.98
N GLY A 208 11.78 -10.37 4.67
CA GLY A 208 10.57 -10.53 3.89
C GLY A 208 9.79 -11.77 4.30
N LYS A 209 8.48 -11.75 4.07
CA LYS A 209 7.55 -12.81 4.46
C LYS A 209 6.47 -12.98 3.40
N SER A 210 5.93 -14.18 3.31
CA SER A 210 4.72 -14.47 2.54
C SER A 210 3.61 -14.85 3.50
N TYR A 211 2.38 -14.45 3.19
CA TYR A 211 1.24 -14.71 4.04
C TYR A 211 0.48 -15.94 3.54
N ALA A 212 0.29 -16.92 4.42
CA ALA A 212 -0.56 -18.05 4.13
C ALA A 212 -2.04 -17.62 4.18
N LEU A 213 -2.76 -17.88 3.10
CA LEU A 213 -4.20 -17.67 3.00
C LEU A 213 -4.95 -18.95 3.40
N HIS A 214 -6.20 -19.10 2.95
CA HIS A 214 -6.97 -20.30 3.23
C HIS A 214 -6.29 -21.56 2.64
N ARG A 215 -6.34 -22.69 3.37
CA ARG A 215 -5.91 -24.02 2.90
C ARG A 215 -6.26 -24.36 1.44
N LYS A 216 -7.50 -24.08 0.99
CA LYS A 216 -7.90 -24.32 -0.42
C LYS A 216 -7.08 -23.51 -1.41
N ASN A 217 -6.76 -22.26 -1.08
CA ASN A 217 -5.87 -21.43 -1.91
C ASN A 217 -4.46 -22.04 -1.96
N CYS A 218 -3.94 -22.55 -0.85
CA CYS A 218 -2.65 -23.24 -0.83
C CYS A 218 -2.65 -24.52 -1.70
N GLU A 219 -3.74 -25.31 -1.65
CA GLU A 219 -3.92 -26.49 -2.50
C GLU A 219 -3.91 -26.09 -3.99
N TYR A 220 -4.69 -25.09 -4.41
CA TYR A 220 -4.69 -24.61 -5.80
C TYR A 220 -3.35 -24.02 -6.23
N CYS A 221 -2.73 -23.20 -5.39
CA CYS A 221 -1.40 -22.65 -5.67
C CYS A 221 -0.34 -23.74 -5.82
N SER A 222 -0.40 -24.81 -5.01
CA SER A 222 0.56 -25.91 -5.12
C SER A 222 0.46 -26.65 -6.46
N ILE A 223 -0.73 -26.76 -7.02
CA ILE A 223 -0.97 -27.37 -8.33
C ILE A 223 -0.50 -26.43 -9.44
N MET A 224 -0.93 -25.16 -9.40
CA MET A 224 -0.64 -24.18 -10.44
C MET A 224 0.85 -23.79 -10.52
N LEU A 225 1.56 -23.78 -9.38
CA LEU A 225 2.99 -23.46 -9.34
C LEU A 225 3.90 -24.67 -9.57
N ALA A 226 3.35 -25.89 -9.54
CA ALA A 226 4.10 -27.10 -9.86
C ALA A 226 4.22 -27.35 -11.38
N GLU A 227 3.38 -26.69 -12.19
CA GLU A 227 3.38 -26.77 -13.66
C GLU A 227 4.36 -25.77 -14.31
N VAL A 228 5.12 -25.01 -13.51
CA VAL A 228 6.14 -24.04 -13.95
C VAL A 228 7.54 -24.62 -13.84
#